data_AF-A0A7C4J5K0-F1
#
_entry.id   AF-A0A7C4J5K0-F1
#
_cell.length_a   1.000
_cell.length_b   1.000
_cell.length_c   1.000
_cell.angle_alpha   90.00
_cell.angle_beta   90.00
_cell.angle_gamma   90.00
#
_symmetry.space_group_name_H-M   'P 1'
#
loop_
_entity.id
_entity.type
_entity.pdbx_description
1 polymer ?
#
loop_
_entity_poly.entity_id
_entity_poly.type
_entity_poly.pdbx_seq_one_letter_code
_entity_poly.pdbx_strand_id
1 'polypeptide(L)' 'MPTEKVAEKLKTLPAKPGVYQYFDANGGIIYVGKAVNLRNRVRSYFHTSVDSTKTE' A
#
# COMPACT_ATOMS: atom_id res chain seq x y z
N MET A 1 0.94 -1.25 -12.79
CA MET A 1 -0.50 -0.99 -12.69
C MET A 1 -1.14 -2.05 -11.80
N PRO A 2 -1.93 -1.69 -10.77
CA PRO A 2 -2.64 -2.67 -9.96
C PRO A 2 -3.63 -3.47 -10.82
N THR A 3 -3.76 -4.78 -10.55
CA THR A 3 -4.81 -5.60 -11.17
C THR A 3 -6.19 -5.11 -10.73
N GLU A 4 -7.22 -5.36 -11.53
CA GLU A 4 -8.58 -4.85 -11.31
C GLU A 4 -9.10 -5.14 -9.89
N LYS A 5 -8.88 -6.37 -9.40
CA LYS A 5 -9.20 -6.79 -8.03
C LYS A 5 -8.48 -6.00 -6.93
N VAL A 6 -7.22 -5.60 -7.16
CA VAL A 6 -6.45 -4.81 -6.19
C VAL A 6 -6.95 -3.37 -6.17
N ALA A 7 -7.25 -2.79 -7.33
CA ALA A 7 -7.78 -1.43 -7.44
C ALA A 7 -9.12 -1.27 -6.68
N GLU A 8 -10.01 -2.26 -6.75
CA GLU A 8 -11.26 -2.24 -5.99
C GLU A 8 -11.05 -2.29 -4.47
N LYS A 9 -10.16 -3.18 -3.98
CA LYS A 9 -9.81 -3.22 -2.55
C LYS A 9 -9.18 -1.92 -2.06
N LEU A 10 -8.39 -1.24 -2.89
CA LEU A 10 -7.82 0.07 -2.54
C LEU A 10 -8.87 1.19 -2.42
N LYS A 11 -10.05 1.02 -3.02
CA LYS A 11 -11.19 1.95 -2.87
C LYS A 11 -11.88 1.78 -1.52
N THR A 12 -11.98 0.56 -1.01
CA THR A 12 -12.68 0.25 0.25
C THR A 12 -11.86 0.54 1.51
N LEU A 13 -10.58 0.90 1.38
CA LEU A 13 -9.72 1.19 2.54
C LEU A 13 -10.23 2.37 3.38
N PRO A 14 -10.15 2.28 4.72
CA PRO A 14 -10.55 3.36 5.61
C PRO A 14 -9.52 4.51 5.63
N ALA A 15 -10.01 5.75 5.67
CA ALA A 15 -9.18 6.93 5.95
C ALA A 15 -9.09 7.16 7.46
N LYS A 16 -8.52 6.19 8.18
CA LYS A 16 -8.36 6.22 9.64
C LYS A 16 -6.99 5.66 10.05
N PRO A 17 -6.56 5.90 11.30
CA PRO A 17 -5.35 5.29 11.82
C PRO A 17 -5.46 3.78 11.91
N GLY A 18 -4.34 3.09 11.73
CA GLY A 18 -4.27 1.65 11.91
C GLY A 18 -2.97 1.04 11.42
N VAL A 19 -2.99 -0.27 11.27
CA VAL A 19 -1.84 -1.09 10.87
C VAL A 19 -2.19 -1.85 9.59
N TYR A 20 -1.23 -1.96 8.66
CA TYR A 20 -1.32 -2.77 7.45
C TYR A 20 -0.21 -3.81 7.41
N GLN A 21 -0.47 -4.92 6.72
CA GLN A 21 0.42 -6.07 6.63
C GLN A 21 0.61 -6.43 5.16
N TYR A 22 1.84 -6.75 4.77
CA TYR A 22 2.15 -7.41 3.52
C TYR A 22 2.49 -8.87 3.78
N PHE A 23 2.03 -9.71 2.86
CA PHE A 23 2.24 -11.14 2.89
C PHE A 23 3.08 -11.56 1.67
N ASP A 24 3.92 -12.58 1.83
CA ASP A 24 4.54 -13.27 0.71
C ASP A 24 3.52 -14.14 -0.05
N ALA A 25 3.99 -14.80 -1.11
CA ALA A 25 3.15 -15.68 -1.93
C ALA A 25 2.63 -16.92 -1.18
N ASN A 26 3.28 -17.33 -0.08
CA ASN A 26 2.90 -18.46 0.77
C ASN A 26 2.00 -18.02 1.95
N GLY A 27 1.68 -16.72 2.07
CA GLY A 27 0.87 -16.17 3.16
C GLY A 27 1.66 -15.81 4.43
N GLY A 28 3.00 -15.85 4.39
CA GLY A 28 3.85 -15.40 5.49
C GLY A 28 3.88 -13.87 5.58
N ILE A 29 3.83 -13.30 6.79
CA ILE A 29 3.93 -11.84 6.97
C ILE A 29 5.38 -11.41 6.71
N ILE A 30 5.56 -10.50 5.75
CA ILE A 30 6.89 -9.96 5.39
C ILE A 30 7.10 -8.52 5.81
N TYR A 31 6.02 -7.79 6.09
CA TYR A 31 6.10 -6.40 6.52
C TYR A 31 4.84 -5.98 7.27
N VAL A 32 5.03 -5.20 8.33
CA VAL A 32 3.95 -4.55 9.08
C VAL A 32 4.26 -3.06 9.19
N GLY A 33 3.30 -2.21 8.81
CA GLY A 33 3.42 -0.77 8.89
C GLY A 33 2.23 -0.14 9.61
N LYS A 34 2.46 0.97 10.31
CA LYS A 34 1.40 1.80 10.91
C LYS A 34 1.20 3.08 10.11
N ALA A 35 -0.03 3.58 10.08
CA ALA A 35 -0.36 4.84 9.43
C ALA A 35 -1.45 5.59 10.19
N VAL A 36 -1.40 6.93 10.16
CA VAL A 36 -2.50 7.78 10.63
C VAL A 36 -3.68 7.74 9.64
N ASN A 37 -3.40 7.47 8.36
CA ASN A 37 -4.41 7.28 7.32
C ASN A 37 -4.04 6.08 6.44
N LEU A 38 -4.69 4.95 6.67
CA LEU A 38 -4.43 3.70 5.95
C LEU A 38 -4.70 3.82 4.45
N ARG A 39 -5.78 4.48 4.04
CA ARG A 39 -6.11 4.68 2.62
C ARG A 39 -4.97 5.36 1.86
N ASN A 40 -4.45 6.47 2.37
CA ASN A 40 -3.38 7.21 1.69
C ASN A 40 -2.07 6.42 1.68
N ARG A 41 -1.71 5.83 2.83
CA ARG A 41 -0.45 5.11 2.98
C ARG A 41 -0.38 3.85 2.12
N VAL A 42 -1.47 3.08 2.03
CA VAL A 42 -1.47 1.86 1.21
C VAL A 42 -1.50 2.22 -0.27
N ARG A 43 -2.27 3.24 -0.67
CA ARG A 43 -2.35 3.68 -2.08
C ARG A 43 -1.01 4.20 -2.62
N SER A 44 -0.16 4.82 -1.80
CA SER A 44 1.13 5.34 -2.27
C SER A 44 2.06 4.25 -2.81
N TYR A 45 1.92 3.00 -2.34
CA TYR A 45 2.70 1.87 -2.87
C TYR A 45 2.21 1.39 -4.25
N PHE A 46 0.99 1.72 -4.64
CA PHE A 46 0.39 1.30 -5.91
C PHE A 46 0.26 2.45 -6.93
N HIS A 47 0.51 3.68 -6.51
CA HIS A 47 0.73 4.79 -7.43
C HIS A 47 2.16 4.71 -7.98
N THR A 48 2.27 4.62 -9.30
CA THR A 48 3.53 4.82 -10.02
C THR A 48 3.92 6.30 -9.90
N SER A 49 4.58 6.68 -8.80
CA SER A 49 5.35 7.92 -8.78
C SER A 49 6.67 7.64 -9.50
N VAL A 50 6.69 7.92 -10.80
CA VAL A 50 7.91 8.15 -11.57
C VAL A 50 8.49 9.49 -11.13
N ASP A 51 9.00 9.58 -9.90
CA ASP A 51 9.86 10.69 -9.49
C ASP A 51 10.62 10.33 -8.21
N SER A 52 11.73 9.63 -8.39
CA SER A 52 12.86 9.71 -7.45
C SER A 52 14.12 9.25 -8.15
N THR A 53 14.54 9.98 -9.19
CA THR A 53 15.97 10.26 -9.37
C THR A 53 16.42 11.07 -8.16
N LYS A 54 16.71 10.38 -7.05
CA LYS A 54 17.66 10.95 -6.09
C LYS A 54 19.03 10.41 -6.46
N THR A 55 19.62 11.05 -7.46
CA THR A 55 21.05 11.06 -7.67
C THR A 55 21.69 11.79 -6.48
N GLU A 56 22.86 11.29 -6.10
CA GLU A 56 23.82 11.85 -5.14
C GLU A 56 23.49 11.62 -3.64
#